data_AF-A0A356QJ13-F1
#
_entry.id   AF-A0A356QJ13-F1
#
_cell.length_a   1.000
_cell.length_b   1.000
_cell.length_c   1.000
_cell.angle_alpha   90.00
_cell.angle_beta   90.00
_cell.angle_gamma   90.00
#
_symmetry.space_group_name_H-M   'P 1'
#
loop_
_entity.id
_entity.type
_entity.pdbx_description
1 polymer ?
#
loop_
_entity_poly.entity_id
_entity_poly.type
_entity_poly.pdbx_seq_one_letter_code
_entity_poly.pdbx_strand_id
1 'polypeptide(L)'
;QAAAQVMGLDTAITVAGLSGNFQLNVMLPLVAFNLLTSITLMSNTAKLLAERAIATFKVREDNLQVPLARNPILVTALNSVIGYNAAAAIAKKAYQGGRPIIDVAEEETDLDRATLERLLDPTVLTQGGLPE
;
A
#
# COMPACT_ATOMS: atom_id res chain seq x y z
N GLN A 1 -11.42 -10.13 -12.22
CA GLN A 1 -12.16 -11.17 -12.96
C GLN A 1 -11.52 -12.55 -12.75
N ALA A 2 -10.27 -12.79 -13.17
CA ALA A 2 -9.59 -14.08 -12.98
C ALA A 2 -9.59 -14.59 -11.53
N ALA A 3 -9.17 -13.76 -10.56
CA ALA A 3 -9.18 -14.13 -9.15
C ALA A 3 -10.58 -14.48 -8.62
N ALA A 4 -11.60 -13.69 -9.00
CA ALA A 4 -12.99 -13.97 -8.61
C ALA A 4 -13.49 -15.31 -9.19
N GLN A 5 -13.13 -15.62 -10.44
CA GLN A 5 -13.45 -16.91 -11.05
C GLN A 5 -12.79 -18.07 -10.31
N VAL A 6 -11.52 -17.92 -9.92
CA VAL A 6 -10.77 -18.93 -9.16
C VAL A 6 -11.40 -19.17 -7.80
N MET A 7 -11.86 -18.12 -7.11
CA MET A 7 -12.59 -18.26 -5.84
C MET A 7 -13.89 -19.06 -6.00
N GLY A 8 -14.62 -18.83 -7.09
CA GLY A 8 -15.82 -19.62 -7.41
C GLY A 8 -15.50 -21.09 -7.72
N LEU A 9 -14.45 -21.34 -8.50
CA LEU A 9 -13.98 -22.69 -8.81
C LEU A 9 -13.53 -23.45 -7.55
N ASP A 10 -12.85 -22.77 -6.63
CA ASP A 10 -12.43 -23.32 -5.34
C ASP A 10 -13.62 -23.70 -4.44
N THR A 11 -14.67 -22.87 -4.44
CA THR A 11 -15.92 -23.20 -3.74
C THR A 11 -16.54 -24.49 -4.28
N ALA A 12 -16.58 -24.65 -5.60
CA ALA A 12 -17.09 -25.87 -6.23
C ALA A 12 -16.20 -27.10 -5.94
N ILE A 13 -14.87 -26.93 -5.91
CA ILE A 13 -13.93 -27.98 -5.49
C ILE A 13 -14.20 -28.39 -4.04
N THR A 14 -14.41 -27.42 -3.15
CA THR A 14 -14.71 -27.69 -1.73
C THR A 14 -15.97 -28.54 -1.57
N VAL A 15 -17.06 -28.17 -2.23
CA VAL A 15 -18.32 -28.95 -2.21
C VAL A 15 -18.11 -30.36 -2.79
N ALA A 16 -17.35 -30.48 -3.89
CA ALA A 16 -17.03 -31.78 -4.48
C ALA A 16 -16.14 -32.65 -3.56
N GLY A 17 -15.21 -32.04 -2.83
CA GLY A 17 -14.37 -32.71 -1.85
C GLY A 17 -15.17 -33.37 -0.71
N LEU A 18 -16.27 -32.74 -0.31
CA LEU A 18 -17.19 -33.27 0.71
C LEU A 18 -18.06 -34.44 0.21
N SER A 19 -18.14 -34.67 -1.10
CA SER A 19 -19.08 -35.63 -1.71
C SER A 19 -18.55 -37.07 -1.79
N GLY A 20 -17.55 -37.43 -0.99
CA GLY A 20 -17.02 -38.79 -0.92
C GLY A 20 -18.02 -39.78 -0.29
N ASN A 21 -18.20 -40.95 -0.90
CA ASN A 21 -19.06 -42.01 -0.38
C ASN A 21 -18.29 -43.33 -0.26
N PHE A 22 -18.13 -43.82 0.98
CA PHE A 22 -17.35 -45.01 1.32
C PHE A 22 -15.93 -44.97 0.74
N GLN A 23 -15.59 -45.89 -0.18
CA GLN A 23 -14.22 -46.05 -0.70
C GLN A 23 -13.87 -45.08 -1.83
N LEU A 24 -14.81 -44.29 -2.35
CA LEU A 24 -14.58 -43.49 -3.55
C LEU A 24 -15.30 -42.13 -3.54
N ASN A 25 -14.61 -41.09 -4.02
CA ASN A 25 -15.22 -39.83 -4.39
C ASN A 25 -15.47 -39.81 -5.91
N VAL A 26 -16.74 -39.74 -6.33
CA VAL A 26 -17.13 -39.75 -7.75
C VAL A 26 -17.11 -38.37 -8.40
N MET A 27 -16.89 -37.30 -7.63
CA MET A 27 -16.78 -35.91 -8.11
C MET A 27 -15.35 -35.52 -8.51
N LEU A 28 -14.39 -36.44 -8.45
CA LEU A 28 -12.99 -36.19 -8.84
C LEU A 28 -12.83 -35.59 -10.25
N PRO A 29 -13.63 -35.94 -11.29
CA PRO A 29 -13.56 -35.27 -12.59
C PRO A 29 -13.86 -33.77 -12.52
N LEU A 30 -14.84 -33.34 -11.70
CA LEU A 30 -15.15 -31.92 -11.48
C LEU A 30 -14.00 -31.22 -10.76
N VAL A 31 -13.43 -31.85 -9.73
CA VAL A 31 -12.28 -31.32 -9.00
C VAL A 31 -11.10 -31.08 -9.96
N ALA A 32 -10.76 -32.08 -10.77
CA ALA A 32 -9.67 -31.99 -11.73
C ALA A 32 -9.90 -30.88 -12.76
N PHE A 33 -11.10 -30.80 -13.34
CA PHE A 33 -11.43 -29.77 -14.32
C PHE A 33 -11.33 -28.36 -13.73
N ASN A 34 -11.93 -28.12 -12.57
CA ASN A 34 -11.91 -26.81 -11.93
C ASN A 34 -10.50 -26.41 -11.49
N LEU A 35 -9.72 -27.35 -10.97
CA LEU A 35 -8.35 -27.10 -10.54
C LEU A 35 -7.46 -26.73 -11.74
N LEU A 36 -7.49 -27.52 -12.82
CA LEU A 36 -6.71 -27.24 -14.02
C LEU A 36 -7.13 -25.93 -14.70
N THR A 37 -8.43 -25.61 -14.67
CA THR A 37 -8.95 -24.32 -15.15
C THR A 37 -8.40 -23.17 -14.32
N SER A 38 -8.45 -23.26 -12.99
CA SER A 38 -7.88 -22.25 -12.09
C SER A 38 -6.38 -22.05 -12.31
N ILE A 39 -5.61 -23.14 -12.41
CA ILE A 39 -4.15 -23.08 -12.67
C ILE A 39 -3.87 -22.39 -13.99
N THR A 40 -4.58 -22.75 -15.06
CA THR A 40 -4.41 -22.17 -16.39
C THR A 40 -4.73 -20.68 -16.37
N LEU A 41 -5.85 -20.30 -15.76
CA LEU A 41 -6.30 -18.92 -15.69
C LEU A 41 -5.32 -18.04 -14.90
N MET A 42 -4.87 -18.50 -13.73
CA MET A 42 -3.92 -17.77 -12.90
C MET A 42 -2.53 -17.68 -13.54
N SER A 43 -2.04 -18.77 -14.13
CA SER A 43 -0.72 -18.79 -14.78
C SER A 43 -0.66 -17.79 -15.94
N ASN A 44 -1.69 -17.76 -16.78
CA ASN A 44 -1.76 -16.83 -17.90
C ASN A 44 -1.93 -15.38 -17.43
N THR A 45 -2.82 -15.15 -16.45
CA THR A 45 -3.08 -13.80 -15.94
C THR A 45 -1.88 -13.22 -15.21
N ALA A 46 -1.17 -14.02 -14.39
CA ALA A 46 0.02 -13.58 -13.67
C ALA A 46 1.14 -13.15 -14.62
N LYS A 47 1.41 -13.95 -15.66
CA LYS A 47 2.38 -13.59 -16.71
C LYS A 47 1.99 -12.31 -17.43
N LEU A 48 0.72 -12.20 -17.85
CA LEU A 48 0.23 -11.03 -18.55
C LEU A 48 0.31 -9.76 -17.69
N LEU A 49 -0.04 -9.85 -16.41
CA LEU A 49 0.06 -8.74 -15.45
C LEU A 49 1.51 -8.30 -15.27
N ALA A 50 2.43 -9.25 -15.10
CA ALA A 50 3.85 -8.96 -14.95
C ALA A 50 4.42 -8.25 -16.19
N GLU A 51 4.15 -8.78 -17.38
CA GLU A 51 4.75 -8.28 -18.63
C GLU A 51 4.09 -6.99 -19.15
N ARG A 52 2.77 -6.85 -19.01
CA ARG A 52 2.01 -5.78 -19.68
C ARG A 52 1.62 -4.62 -18.77
N ALA A 53 1.65 -4.81 -17.45
CA ALA A 53 1.30 -3.76 -16.50
C ALA A 53 2.49 -3.41 -15.60
N ILE A 54 3.09 -4.40 -14.93
CA ILE A 54 4.13 -4.16 -13.92
C ILE A 54 5.45 -3.77 -14.58
N ALA A 55 5.94 -4.53 -15.56
CA ALA A 55 7.23 -4.27 -16.21
C ALA A 55 7.29 -2.89 -16.91
N THR A 56 6.14 -2.37 -17.33
CA THR A 56 6.02 -1.09 -18.01
C THR A 56 5.52 0.02 -17.09
N PHE A 57 5.30 -0.26 -15.81
CA PHE A 57 4.80 0.71 -14.85
C PHE A 57 5.79 1.86 -14.67
N LYS A 58 5.30 3.11 -14.76
CA LYS A 58 6.08 4.31 -14.49
C LYS A 58 5.38 5.15 -13.45
N VAL A 59 6.16 5.61 -12.48
CA VAL A 59 5.67 6.53 -11.44
C VAL A 59 5.55 7.93 -12.05
N ARG A 60 4.44 8.60 -11.73
CA ARG A 60 4.18 9.99 -12.10
C ARG A 60 4.62 10.90 -10.96
N GLU A 61 5.93 11.14 -10.89
CA GLU A 61 6.61 11.86 -9.79
C GLU A 61 6.06 13.28 -9.57
N ASP A 62 5.72 13.99 -10.65
CA ASP A 62 5.09 15.31 -10.62
C ASP A 62 3.79 15.34 -9.82
N ASN A 63 3.03 14.24 -9.84
CA ASN A 63 1.81 14.11 -9.04
C ASN A 63 2.05 13.66 -7.61
N LEU A 64 3.26 13.21 -7.25
CA LEU A 64 3.60 12.76 -5.90
C LEU A 64 4.16 13.88 -5.03
N GLN A 65 4.99 14.75 -5.59
CA GLN A 65 5.73 15.76 -4.81
C GLN A 65 4.80 16.70 -4.04
N VAL A 66 3.73 17.18 -4.69
CA VAL A 66 2.79 18.13 -4.06
C VAL A 66 1.98 17.49 -2.93
N PRO A 67 1.32 16.32 -3.11
CA PRO A 67 0.65 15.63 -2.00
C PRO A 67 1.61 15.22 -0.88
N LEU A 68 2.83 14.78 -1.21
CA LEU A 68 3.82 14.36 -0.23
C LEU A 68 4.22 15.53 0.68
N ALA A 69 4.60 16.66 0.11
CA ALA A 69 5.00 17.86 0.86
C ALA A 69 3.89 18.39 1.78
N ARG A 70 2.62 18.15 1.43
CA ARG A 70 1.43 18.60 2.18
C ARG A 70 0.88 17.54 3.13
N ASN A 71 1.48 16.35 3.17
CA ASN A 71 0.94 15.24 3.94
C ASN A 71 1.15 15.48 5.45
N PRO A 72 0.08 15.61 6.26
CA PRO A 72 0.20 15.86 7.70
C PRO A 72 1.00 14.80 8.46
N ILE A 73 1.16 13.59 7.92
CA ILE A 73 1.93 12.53 8.56
C ILE A 73 3.39 12.90 8.80
N LEU A 74 3.97 13.78 7.97
CA LEU A 74 5.37 14.21 8.09
C LEU A 74 5.65 14.88 9.44
N VAL A 75 4.64 15.54 10.04
CA VAL A 75 4.81 16.24 11.32
C VAL A 75 5.14 15.29 12.48
N THR A 76 4.82 14.00 12.34
CA THR A 76 5.07 13.02 13.41
C THR A 76 6.56 12.87 13.73
N ALA A 77 7.44 13.16 12.76
CA ALA A 77 8.88 13.21 12.98
C ALA A 77 9.28 14.30 13.98
N LEU A 78 8.53 15.41 14.02
CA LEU A 78 8.80 16.54 14.91
C LEU A 78 8.33 16.28 16.34
N ASN A 79 7.52 15.25 16.60
CA ASN A 79 6.99 14.95 17.93
C ASN A 79 8.09 14.81 19.00
N SER A 80 9.26 14.29 18.62
CA SER A 80 10.41 14.10 19.51
C SER A 80 11.16 15.39 19.84
N VAL A 81 11.01 16.43 19.00
CA VAL A 81 11.75 17.68 19.09
C VAL A 81 10.90 18.80 19.70
N ILE A 82 9.66 18.96 19.23
CA ILE A 82 8.75 20.05 19.63
C ILE A 82 7.55 19.56 20.46
N GLY A 83 7.43 18.25 20.66
CA GLY A 83 6.29 17.64 21.36
C GLY A 83 5.03 17.49 20.50
N TYR A 84 4.17 16.56 20.90
CA TYR A 84 2.97 16.17 20.16
C TYR A 84 2.00 17.33 19.90
N ASN A 85 1.73 18.16 20.91
CA ASN A 85 0.72 19.23 20.79
C ASN A 85 1.13 20.30 19.76
N ALA A 86 2.41 20.68 19.73
CA ALA A 86 2.94 21.65 18.78
C ALA A 86 2.94 21.08 17.35
N ALA A 87 3.41 19.84 17.19
CA ALA A 87 3.36 19.14 15.91
C ALA A 87 1.92 18.99 15.38
N ALA A 88 0.96 18.63 16.23
CA ALA A 88 -0.45 18.54 15.84
C ALA A 88 -1.03 19.89 15.38
N ALA A 89 -0.63 21.00 16.02
CA ALA A 89 -1.04 22.33 15.62
C ALA A 89 -0.49 22.70 14.22
N ILE A 90 0.79 22.42 13.96
CA ILE A 90 1.44 22.63 12.66
C ILE A 90 0.72 21.84 11.56
N ALA A 91 0.44 20.55 11.78
CA ALA A 91 -0.28 19.73 10.82
C ALA A 91 -1.67 20.29 10.50
N LYS A 92 -2.42 20.74 11.51
CA LYS A 92 -3.74 21.32 11.32
C LYS A 92 -3.68 22.62 10.52
N LYS A 93 -2.72 23.49 10.82
CA LYS A 93 -2.51 24.76 10.12
C LYS A 93 -2.10 24.54 8.66
N ALA A 94 -1.18 23.63 8.40
CA ALA A 94 -0.75 23.27 7.04
C ALA A 94 -1.87 22.65 6.21
N TYR A 95 -2.68 21.76 6.81
CA TYR A 95 -3.81 21.14 6.14
C TYR A 95 -4.89 22.17 5.77
N GLN A 96 -5.26 23.07 6.69
CA GLN A 96 -6.24 24.13 6.43
C GLN A 96 -5.76 25.13 5.38
N GLY A 97 -4.49 25.52 5.44
CA GLY A 97 -3.88 26.45 4.48
C GLY A 97 -3.51 25.81 3.13
N GLY A 98 -3.55 24.48 3.05
CA GLY A 98 -3.07 23.77 1.88
C GLY A 98 -1.59 24.01 1.57
N ARG A 99 -0.78 24.20 2.61
CA ARG A 99 0.64 24.56 2.50
C ARG A 99 1.52 23.35 2.76
N PRO A 100 2.76 23.33 2.25
CA PRO A 100 3.76 22.34 2.64
C PRO A 100 3.99 22.33 4.16
N ILE A 101 4.18 21.15 4.73
CA ILE A 101 4.42 20.98 6.18
C ILE A 101 5.68 21.72 6.60
N ILE A 102 6.73 21.65 5.79
CA ILE A 102 8.02 22.26 6.08
C ILE A 102 7.93 23.78 6.22
N ASP A 103 7.16 24.45 5.35
CA ASP A 103 7.01 25.91 5.39
C ASP A 103 6.24 26.35 6.64
N VAL A 104 5.26 25.57 7.09
CA VAL A 104 4.50 25.87 8.31
C VAL A 104 5.33 25.55 9.56
N ALA A 105 6.15 24.50 9.52
CA ALA A 105 7.06 24.18 10.61
C ALA A 105 8.14 25.26 10.78
N GLU A 106 8.67 25.80 9.69
CA GLU A 106 9.65 26.90 9.69
C GLU A 106 9.06 28.20 10.28
N GLU A 107 7.76 28.45 10.10
CA GLU A 107 7.09 29.62 10.71
C GLU A 107 6.78 29.45 12.19
N GLU A 108 6.50 28.23 12.64
CA GLU A 108 5.95 27.95 13.97
C GLU A 108 6.99 27.37 14.95
N THR A 109 8.23 27.14 14.49
CA THR A 109 9.31 26.58 15.31
C THR A 109 10.59 27.39 15.16
N ASP A 110 11.49 27.28 16.14
CA ASP A 110 12.82 27.90 16.09
C ASP A 110 13.86 27.05 15.32
N LEU A 111 13.41 26.05 14.56
CA LEU A 111 14.27 25.16 13.79
C LEU A 111 14.63 25.78 12.45
N ASP A 112 15.90 25.69 12.06
CA ASP A 112 16.33 26.14 10.74
C ASP A 112 15.87 25.18 9.63
N ARG A 113 15.74 25.71 8.41
CA ARG A 113 15.28 24.96 7.24
C ARG A 113 16.06 23.66 7.02
N ALA A 114 17.38 23.70 7.20
CA ALA A 114 18.24 22.55 7.00
C ALA A 114 17.93 21.42 8.00
N THR A 115 17.67 21.76 9.27
CA THR A 115 17.24 20.76 10.26
C THR A 115 15.86 20.21 9.93
N LEU A 116 14.92 21.06 9.50
CA LEU A 116 13.58 20.60 9.11
C LEU A 116 13.62 19.67 7.89
N GLU A 117 14.43 19.96 6.87
CA GLU A 117 14.59 19.09 5.70
C GLU A 117 15.13 17.71 6.07
N ARG A 118 16.07 17.67 7.02
CA ARG A 118 16.63 16.42 7.54
C ARG A 118 15.61 15.62 8.36
N LEU A 119 14.89 16.28 9.27
CA LEU A 119 13.92 15.62 10.14
C LEU A 119 12.65 15.17 9.39
N LEU A 120 12.23 15.92 8.37
CA LEU A 120 11.02 15.68 7.59
C LEU A 120 11.27 14.88 6.31
N ASP A 121 12.48 14.34 6.09
CA ASP A 121 12.80 13.53 4.91
C ASP A 121 11.92 12.26 4.87
N PRO A 122 10.98 12.14 3.92
CA PRO A 122 10.08 11.00 3.84
C PRO A 122 10.82 9.67 3.66
N THR A 123 11.98 9.67 3.01
CA THR A 123 12.79 8.47 2.76
C THR A 123 13.35 7.93 4.06
N VAL A 124 13.90 8.79 4.90
CA VAL A 124 14.43 8.40 6.21
C VAL A 124 13.30 7.89 7.11
N LEU A 125 12.14 8.55 7.07
CA LEU A 125 10.96 8.14 7.84
C LEU A 125 10.44 6.75 7.47
N THR A 126 10.71 6.24 6.26
CA THR A 126 10.34 4.86 5.88
C THR A 126 11.21 3.77 6.52
N GLN A 127 12.38 4.12 7.08
CA GLN A 127 13.30 3.16 7.68
C GLN A 127 12.92 2.81 9.14
N GLY A 128 12.01 3.59 9.74
CA GLY A 128 11.61 3.44 11.14
C GLY A 128 12.68 3.96 12.11
N GLY A 129 12.24 4.32 13.33
CA GLY A 129 13.08 5.01 14.30
C GLY A 129 13.02 6.54 14.17
N LEU A 130 13.69 7.25 15.07
CA LEU A 130 13.82 8.71 15.00
C LEU A 130 15.03 9.04 14.12
N PRO A 131 14.91 9.94 13.13
CA PRO A 131 16.07 10.41 12.36
C PRO A 131 17.07 11.09 13.31
N GLU A 132 18.30 10.56 13.37
CA GLU A 132 19.44 11.15 14.13
C GLU A 132 19.94 12.43 13.49
#